data_AF-A0A8J8AJC2-F1
#
_entry.id   AF-A0A8J8AJC2-F1
#
_cell.length_a   1.000
_cell.length_b   1.000
_cell.length_c   1.000
_cell.angle_alpha   90.00
_cell.angle_beta   90.00
_cell.angle_gamma   90.00
#
_symmetry.space_group_name_H-M   'P 1'
#
loop_
_entity.id
_entity.type
_entity.pdbx_description
1 polymer ?
#
loop_
_entity_poly.entity_id
_entity_poly.type
_entity_poly.pdbx_seq_one_letter_code
_entity_poly.pdbx_strand_id
1 'polypeptide(L)'
;MIYRFTCIVCPLGCTVEVKVEDGRVVGVTGHTCPRGEEWAVQEVTNPKRVVMSVVPVEGGALPTVSVKTAEPVPKEKIPELMRFLAKLKLRAPVEVGEVVAEWNGIKIVATRGA
;
A
#
# COMPACT_ATOMS: atom_id res chain seq x y z
N MET A 1 13.23 -23.10 -0.38
CA MET A 1 13.75 -21.71 -0.36
C MET A 1 13.42 -21.08 0.99
N ILE A 2 14.30 -20.24 1.54
CA ILE A 2 14.05 -19.51 2.79
C ILE A 2 14.11 -18.02 2.48
N TYR A 3 13.06 -17.29 2.86
CA TYR A 3 13.03 -15.82 2.80
C TYR A 3 13.24 -15.27 4.20
N ARG A 4 13.94 -14.14 4.29
CA ARG A 4 14.17 -13.44 5.55
C ARG A 4 13.72 -11.99 5.43
N PHE A 5 12.90 -11.56 6.37
CA PHE A 5 12.29 -10.24 6.38
C PHE A 5 12.40 -9.57 7.74
N THR A 6 12.36 -8.25 7.73
CA THR A 6 12.06 -7.44 8.92
C THR A 6 10.58 -7.11 8.89
N CYS A 7 9.82 -7.55 9.89
CA CYS A 7 8.39 -7.26 10.02
C CYS A 7 8.17 -5.74 10.12
N ILE A 8 7.39 -5.18 9.19
CA ILE A 8 7.09 -3.73 9.14
C ILE A 8 5.73 -3.37 9.76
N VAL A 9 5.03 -4.35 10.35
CA VAL A 9 3.67 -4.14 10.88
C VAL A 9 3.67 -3.30 12.16
N CYS A 10 4.74 -3.35 12.95
CA CYS A 10 4.86 -2.61 14.19
C CYS A 10 6.34 -2.21 14.43
N PRO A 11 6.61 -1.24 15.33
CA PRO A 11 7.96 -0.71 15.54
C PRO A 11 8.96 -1.71 16.15
N LEU A 12 8.51 -2.87 16.63
CA LEU A 12 9.41 -3.90 17.18
C LEU A 12 10.31 -4.52 16.11
N GLY A 13 9.87 -4.57 14.84
CA GLY A 13 10.74 -4.96 13.73
C GLY A 13 11.29 -6.39 13.82
N CYS A 14 10.48 -7.37 14.22
CA CYS A 14 10.93 -8.76 14.36
C CYS A 14 11.59 -9.27 13.07
N THR A 15 12.67 -10.03 13.19
CA THR A 15 13.25 -10.75 12.06
C THR A 15 12.46 -12.05 11.87
N VAL A 16 11.79 -12.17 10.74
CA VAL A 16 10.91 -13.30 10.40
C VAL A 16 11.51 -14.08 9.24
N GLU A 17 11.54 -15.40 9.35
CA GLU A 17 11.98 -16.30 8.29
C GLU A 17 10.80 -17.13 7.80
N VAL A 18 10.64 -17.23 6.46
CA VAL A 18 9.56 -17.97 5.80
C VAL A 18 10.17 -19.06 4.94
N LYS A 19 9.81 -20.31 5.23
CA LYS A 19 10.24 -21.47 4.47
C LYS A 19 9.19 -21.82 3.41
N VAL A 20 9.65 -21.93 2.17
CA VAL A 20 8.83 -22.29 1.01
C VAL A 20 9.38 -23.55 0.34
N GLU A 21 8.53 -24.55 0.13
CA GLU A 21 8.81 -25.79 -0.60
C GLU A 21 7.72 -25.99 -1.64
N ASP A 22 8.10 -26.33 -2.89
CA ASP A 22 7.18 -26.52 -4.02
C ASP A 22 6.15 -25.39 -4.22
N GLY A 23 6.60 -24.14 -4.00
CA GLY A 23 5.76 -22.94 -4.14
C GLY A 23 4.77 -22.72 -3.00
N ARG A 24 4.79 -23.53 -1.94
CA ARG A 24 3.93 -23.41 -0.77
C ARG A 24 4.71 -23.02 0.47
N VAL A 25 4.12 -22.18 1.31
CA VAL A 25 4.69 -21.85 2.62
C VAL A 25 4.52 -23.06 3.54
N VAL A 26 5.63 -23.57 4.05
CA VAL A 26 5.67 -24.75 4.94
C VAL A 26 6.02 -24.39 6.38
N GLY A 27 6.45 -23.17 6.64
CA GLY A 27 6.70 -22.70 8.00
C GLY A 27 7.13 -21.23 8.06
N VAL A 28 6.84 -20.60 9.21
CA VAL A 28 7.23 -19.22 9.53
C VAL A 28 7.79 -19.18 10.95
N THR A 29 8.96 -18.57 11.13
CA THR A 29 9.65 -18.48 12.44
C THR A 29 10.14 -17.06 12.70
N GLY A 30 10.45 -16.74 13.96
CA GLY A 30 11.00 -15.44 14.36
C GLY A 30 9.99 -14.30 14.55
N HIS A 31 8.71 -14.55 14.28
CA HIS A 31 7.63 -13.63 14.65
C HIS A 31 7.32 -13.72 16.16
N THR A 32 6.94 -12.59 16.77
CA THR A 32 6.52 -12.55 18.20
C THR A 32 5.02 -12.37 18.36
N CYS A 33 4.27 -12.25 17.26
CA CYS A 33 2.83 -12.09 17.26
C CYS A 33 2.20 -12.63 15.96
N PRO A 34 0.89 -12.95 15.96
CA PRO A 34 0.19 -13.47 14.78
C PRO A 34 0.22 -12.54 13.56
N ARG A 35 0.21 -11.23 13.80
CA ARG A 35 0.29 -10.22 12.72
C ARG A 35 1.59 -10.30 11.92
N GLY A 36 2.70 -10.64 12.59
CA GLY A 36 4.00 -10.77 11.93
C GLY A 36 4.08 -12.02 11.05
N GLU A 37 3.47 -13.12 11.50
CA GLU A 37 3.32 -14.34 10.71
C GLU A 37 2.47 -14.08 9.46
N GLU A 38 1.26 -13.55 9.64
CA GLU A 38 0.33 -13.27 8.55
C GLU A 38 0.94 -12.34 7.50
N TRP A 39 1.61 -11.28 7.94
CA TRP A 39 2.31 -10.36 7.05
C TRP A 39 3.43 -11.05 6.27
N ALA A 40 4.25 -11.88 6.91
CA ALA A 40 5.37 -12.54 6.25
C ALA A 40 4.90 -13.59 5.22
N VAL A 41 3.82 -14.31 5.51
CA VAL A 41 3.14 -15.19 4.52
C VAL A 41 2.63 -14.36 3.34
N GLN A 42 1.92 -13.26 3.61
CA GLN A 42 1.42 -12.38 2.56
C GLN A 42 2.56 -11.79 1.72
N GLU A 43 3.68 -11.43 2.33
CA GLU A 43 4.82 -10.83 1.64
C GLU A 43 5.43 -11.76 0.58
N VAL A 44 5.44 -13.07 0.85
CA VAL A 44 5.95 -14.08 -0.09
C VAL A 44 4.91 -14.46 -1.15
N THR A 45 3.63 -14.50 -0.77
CA THR A 45 2.56 -15.03 -1.63
C THR A 45 1.91 -13.97 -2.51
N ASN A 46 1.65 -12.78 -1.97
CA ASN A 46 1.02 -11.66 -2.66
C ASN A 46 1.33 -10.35 -1.91
N PRO A 47 2.52 -9.75 -2.10
CA PRO A 47 2.92 -8.56 -1.36
C PRO A 47 2.00 -7.39 -1.71
N LYS A 48 1.36 -6.78 -0.71
CA LYS A 48 0.46 -5.63 -0.89
C LYS A 48 0.93 -4.40 -0.14
N ARG A 49 0.65 -3.20 -0.67
CA ARG A 49 1.01 -1.92 -0.04
C ARG A 49 -0.09 -0.89 -0.17
N VAL A 50 -0.26 -0.06 0.85
CA VAL A 50 -0.99 1.21 0.69
C VAL A 50 -0.14 2.10 -0.19
N VAL A 51 -0.70 2.56 -1.31
CA VAL A 51 0.05 3.38 -2.27
C VAL A 51 -0.24 4.84 -1.95
N MET A 52 0.81 5.60 -1.67
CA MET A 52 0.74 7.06 -1.52
C MET A 52 1.27 7.72 -2.79
N SER A 53 0.60 8.79 -3.23
CA SER A 53 0.99 9.56 -4.42
C SER A 53 0.55 11.02 -4.31
N VAL A 54 0.80 11.80 -5.35
CA VAL A 54 0.33 13.18 -5.49
C VAL A 54 -0.38 13.34 -6.83
N VAL A 55 -1.48 14.09 -6.84
CA VAL A 55 -2.24 14.42 -8.06
C VAL A 55 -2.33 15.93 -8.24
N PRO A 56 -2.30 16.46 -9.47
CA PRO A 56 -2.49 17.88 -9.73
C PRO A 56 -3.85 18.39 -9.25
N VAL A 57 -3.87 19.62 -8.73
CA VAL A 57 -5.10 20.32 -8.32
C VAL A 57 -5.10 21.75 -8.84
N GLU A 58 -6.18 22.14 -9.51
CA GLU A 58 -6.37 23.51 -9.99
C GLU A 58 -7.05 24.36 -8.91
N GLY A 59 -6.59 25.61 -8.75
CA GLY A 59 -7.19 26.55 -7.80
C GLY A 59 -6.85 26.31 -6.33
N GLY A 60 -6.04 25.29 -6.04
CA GLY A 60 -5.59 25.02 -4.68
C GLY A 60 -4.41 25.87 -4.24
N ALA A 61 -4.19 25.97 -2.93
CA ALA A 61 -3.06 26.72 -2.36
C ALA A 61 -1.69 26.15 -2.80
N LEU A 62 -1.65 24.85 -3.12
CA LEU A 62 -0.51 24.14 -3.69
C LEU A 62 -0.93 23.51 -5.02
N PRO A 63 0.00 23.30 -5.98
CA PRO A 63 -0.32 22.80 -7.32
C PRO A 63 -0.71 21.31 -7.36
N THR A 64 -0.61 20.60 -6.23
CA THR A 64 -0.96 19.18 -6.09
C THR A 64 -1.71 18.95 -4.79
N VAL A 65 -2.29 17.76 -4.62
CA VAL A 65 -2.77 17.22 -3.35
C VAL A 65 -2.25 15.80 -3.16
N SER A 66 -1.90 15.44 -1.93
CA SER A 66 -1.44 14.08 -1.62
C SER A 66 -2.63 13.15 -1.44
N VAL A 67 -2.52 11.94 -1.99
CA VAL A 67 -3.56 10.90 -1.94
C VAL A 67 -2.97 9.58 -1.48
N LYS A 68 -3.81 8.70 -0.95
CA LYS A 68 -3.49 7.31 -0.67
C LYS A 68 -4.59 6.36 -1.13
N THR A 69 -4.28 5.11 -1.38
CA THR A 69 -5.30 4.07 -1.50
C THR A 69 -5.93 3.81 -0.13
N ALA A 70 -7.24 3.58 -0.08
CA ALA A 70 -7.94 3.21 1.15
C ALA A 70 -7.52 1.82 1.65
N GLU A 71 -7.16 0.93 0.73
CA GLU A 71 -6.78 -0.46 1.01
C GLU A 71 -5.42 -0.80 0.36
N PRO A 72 -4.71 -1.83 0.86
CA PRO A 72 -3.47 -2.31 0.25
C PRO A 72 -3.67 -2.87 -1.17
N VAL A 73 -2.83 -2.44 -2.10
CA VAL A 73 -2.82 -2.89 -3.50
C VAL A 73 -1.69 -3.90 -3.72
N PRO A 74 -1.91 -5.01 -4.45
CA PRO A 74 -0.83 -5.93 -4.86
C PRO A 74 0.31 -5.18 -5.56
N LYS A 75 1.56 -5.47 -5.16
CA LYS A 75 2.75 -4.79 -5.64
C LYS A 75 2.86 -4.78 -7.17
N GLU A 76 2.49 -5.90 -7.79
CA GLU A 76 2.47 -6.07 -9.24
C GLU A 76 1.51 -5.09 -9.97
N LYS A 77 0.45 -4.63 -9.30
CA LYS A 77 -0.53 -3.71 -9.90
C LYS A 77 -0.24 -2.24 -9.63
N ILE A 78 0.75 -1.92 -8.78
CA ILE A 78 1.14 -0.53 -8.49
C ILE A 78 1.47 0.26 -9.77
N PRO A 79 2.21 -0.28 -10.76
CA PRO A 79 2.47 0.45 -12.01
C PRO A 79 1.19 0.82 -12.80
N GLU A 80 0.16 -0.03 -12.75
CA GLU A 80 -1.13 0.25 -13.39
C GLU A 80 -1.89 1.36 -12.65
N LEU A 81 -1.97 1.27 -11.33
CA LEU A 81 -2.54 2.32 -10.48
C LEU A 81 -1.84 3.67 -10.73
N MET A 82 -0.51 3.69 -10.82
CA MET A 82 0.24 4.93 -11.07
C MET A 82 -0.11 5.55 -12.42
N ARG A 83 -0.32 4.74 -13.47
CA ARG A 83 -0.79 5.23 -14.78
C ARG A 83 -2.22 5.77 -14.72
N PHE A 84 -3.08 5.21 -13.87
CA PHE A 84 -4.41 5.74 -13.61
C PHE A 84 -4.33 7.10 -12.91
N LEU A 85 -3.58 7.19 -11.80
CA LEU A 85 -3.41 8.43 -11.02
C LEU A 85 -2.80 9.56 -11.85
N ALA A 86 -1.86 9.26 -12.75
CA ALA A 86 -1.23 10.25 -13.64
C ALA A 86 -2.20 10.96 -14.60
N LYS A 87 -3.40 10.40 -14.81
CA LYS A 87 -4.44 11.00 -15.65
C LYS A 87 -5.39 11.92 -14.86
N LEU A 88 -5.33 11.90 -13.53
CA LEU A 88 -6.23 12.67 -12.68
C LEU A 88 -5.81 14.14 -12.64
N LYS A 89 -6.81 15.01 -12.61
CA LYS A 89 -6.68 16.44 -12.28
C LYS A 89 -7.87 16.82 -11.42
N LEU A 90 -7.60 17.33 -10.23
CA LEU A 90 -8.62 17.75 -9.28
C LEU A 90 -8.81 19.27 -9.32
N ARG A 91 -9.87 19.76 -8.70
CA ARG A 91 -10.13 21.19 -8.52
C ARG A 91 -10.41 21.46 -7.05
N ALA A 92 -9.85 22.53 -6.53
CA ALA A 92 -10.13 22.98 -5.17
C ALA A 92 -11.60 23.43 -5.03
N PRO A 93 -12.21 23.30 -3.85
CA PRO A 93 -11.61 22.74 -2.63
C PRO A 93 -11.57 21.20 -2.65
N VAL A 94 -10.48 20.63 -2.13
CA VAL A 94 -10.39 19.19 -1.78
C VAL A 94 -10.25 19.05 -0.27
N GLU A 95 -11.05 18.20 0.36
CA GLU A 95 -11.03 17.98 1.81
C GLU A 95 -10.17 16.77 2.23
N VAL A 96 -9.67 16.81 3.46
CA VAL A 96 -8.96 15.66 4.04
C VAL A 96 -9.92 14.50 4.22
N GLY A 97 -9.57 13.32 3.70
CA GLY A 97 -10.44 12.14 3.77
C GLY A 97 -11.45 12.06 2.62
N GLU A 98 -11.48 13.04 1.71
CA GLU A 98 -12.32 12.99 0.52
C GLU A 98 -11.88 11.86 -0.42
N VAL A 99 -12.87 11.13 -0.95
CA VAL A 99 -12.66 10.13 -1.99
C VAL A 99 -12.63 10.83 -3.34
N VAL A 100 -11.43 11.00 -3.89
CA VAL A 100 -11.22 11.78 -5.13
C VAL A 100 -11.27 10.95 -6.40
N ALA A 101 -11.15 9.62 -6.27
CA ALA A 101 -11.26 8.67 -7.37
C ALA A 101 -11.46 7.24 -6.84
N GLU A 102 -11.77 6.31 -7.74
CA GLU A 102 -11.82 4.87 -7.46
C GLU A 102 -11.11 4.11 -8.58
N TRP A 103 -10.27 3.14 -8.21
CA TRP A 103 -9.53 2.28 -9.14
C TRP A 103 -9.75 0.81 -8.77
N ASN A 104 -10.39 0.05 -9.65
CA ASN A 104 -10.70 -1.38 -9.45
C ASN A 104 -11.41 -1.68 -8.11
N GLY A 105 -12.38 -0.85 -7.71
CA GLY A 105 -13.09 -0.97 -6.43
C GLY A 105 -12.35 -0.36 -5.24
N ILE A 106 -11.10 0.11 -5.42
CA ILE A 106 -10.28 0.68 -4.35
C ILE A 106 -10.36 2.20 -4.40
N LYS A 107 -10.84 2.79 -3.32
CA LYS A 107 -10.96 4.25 -3.17
C LYS A 107 -9.59 4.92 -3.07
N ILE A 108 -9.45 6.06 -3.71
CA ILE A 108 -8.31 6.97 -3.61
C ILE A 108 -8.72 8.14 -2.74
N VAL A 109 -8.02 8.35 -1.64
CA VAL A 109 -8.41 9.26 -0.57
C VAL A 109 -7.38 10.37 -0.41
N ALA A 110 -7.83 11.63 -0.40
CA ALA A 110 -6.98 12.77 -0.13
C ALA A 110 -6.47 12.75 1.33
N THR A 111 -5.18 12.98 1.52
CA THR A 111 -4.52 12.98 2.85
C THR A 111 -4.21 14.38 3.37
N ARG A 112 -4.47 15.43 2.58
CA ARG A 112 -4.46 16.83 2.99
C ARG A 112 -5.46 17.62 2.17
N GLY A 113 -5.80 18.83 2.63
CA GLY A 113 -6.62 19.75 1.84
C GLY A 113 -5.84 20.44 0.74
N ALA A 114 -6.55 20.89 -0.30
CA ALA A 114 -6.00 21.71 -1.37
C ALA A 114 -7.00 22.75 -1.86
#